data_AF-A0A3L7S5F9-F1
#
_entry.id   AF-A0A3L7S5F9-F1
#
_cell.length_a   1.000
_cell.length_b   1.000
_cell.length_c   1.000
_cell.angle_alpha   90.00
_cell.angle_beta   90.00
_cell.angle_gamma   90.00
#
_symmetry.space_group_name_H-M   'P 1'
#
loop_
_entity.id
_entity.type
_entity.pdbx_description
1 polymer ?
#
loop_
_entity_poly.entity_id
_entity_poly.type
_entity_poly.pdbx_seq_one_letter_code
_entity_poly.pdbx_strand_id
1 'polypeptide(L)'
;MMVNHVQNPTHDPSRLGRSAAAAAVLLLALPLPARGAELLSAAHASIEADAAGRHVAALADDAFEGREGGSRGGRAAGAYIMDALAKTGLEPVGDGGGYGQQFGGMRNILGLLRGRDP
;
A
#
# COMPACT_ATOMS: atom_id res chain seq x y z
N MET A 1 -9.41 88.50 32.70
CA MET A 1 -8.95 87.33 31.91
C MET A 1 -10.15 86.71 31.20
N MET A 2 -9.90 85.93 30.14
CA MET A 2 -10.88 85.60 29.08
C MET A 2 -12.21 84.97 29.52
N VAL A 3 -13.20 85.14 28.64
CA VAL A 3 -14.57 84.64 28.70
C VAL A 3 -14.75 83.51 27.66
N ASN A 4 -15.37 82.40 28.09
CA ASN A 4 -16.28 81.48 27.36
C ASN A 4 -16.04 81.13 25.86
N HIS A 5 -15.85 79.83 25.55
CA HIS A 5 -16.64 79.03 24.56
C HIS A 5 -16.06 77.58 24.45
N VAL A 6 -16.85 76.51 24.63
CA VAL A 6 -17.74 75.83 23.66
C VAL A 6 -16.98 75.07 22.54
N GLN A 7 -16.85 73.74 22.69
CA GLN A 7 -17.29 72.72 21.71
C GLN A 7 -17.00 71.26 22.16
N ASN A 8 -17.96 70.37 21.91
CA ASN A 8 -17.85 68.91 21.82
C ASN A 8 -18.59 68.52 20.54
N PRO A 9 -17.95 67.88 19.54
CA PRO A 9 -18.16 66.45 19.24
C PRO A 9 -16.85 65.76 18.74
N THR A 10 -16.76 64.51 18.25
CA THR A 10 -17.71 63.42 17.90
C THR A 10 -17.26 62.06 18.45
N HIS A 11 -18.11 61.02 18.30
CA HIS A 11 -17.64 59.63 18.18
C HIS A 11 -17.27 59.31 16.72
N ASP A 12 -16.23 58.50 16.52
CA ASP A 12 -16.03 57.72 15.28
C ASP A 12 -16.26 56.22 15.59
N PRO A 13 -17.34 55.60 15.08
CA PRO A 13 -17.70 54.21 15.38
C PRO A 13 -17.07 53.15 14.45
N SER A 14 -16.05 53.49 13.65
CA SER A 14 -15.68 52.72 12.43
C SER A 14 -14.50 51.74 12.50
N ARG A 15 -14.23 51.07 13.65
CA ARG A 15 -13.17 50.02 13.74
C ARG A 15 -13.59 48.67 14.32
N LEU A 16 -14.83 48.23 14.08
CA LEU A 16 -15.13 46.79 14.06
C LEU A 16 -14.62 46.20 12.73
N GLY A 17 -13.54 45.42 12.79
CA GLY A 17 -13.05 44.72 11.60
C GLY A 17 -11.79 43.90 11.83
N ARG A 18 -11.96 42.65 12.28
CA ARG A 18 -11.04 41.50 12.02
C ARG A 18 -11.56 40.18 12.61
N SER A 19 -12.73 39.74 12.16
CA SER A 19 -13.17 38.34 12.28
C SER A 19 -12.32 37.44 11.38
N ALA A 20 -11.08 37.15 11.79
CA ALA A 20 -10.08 36.48 10.95
C ALA A 20 -9.17 35.49 11.73
N ALA A 21 -9.65 34.96 12.86
CA ALA A 21 -8.90 34.02 13.71
C ALA A 21 -9.56 32.63 13.85
N ALA A 22 -10.54 32.31 13.01
CA ALA A 22 -11.23 31.00 12.98
C ALA A 22 -10.76 30.07 11.84
N ALA A 23 -9.75 30.46 11.07
CA ALA A 23 -9.31 29.77 9.85
C ALA A 23 -7.99 28.98 9.99
N ALA A 24 -7.50 28.76 11.22
CA ALA A 24 -6.21 28.10 11.50
C ALA A 24 -6.33 26.65 12.04
N VAL A 25 -7.52 26.04 12.01
CA VAL A 25 -7.75 24.62 12.35
C VAL A 25 -8.18 23.83 11.10
N LEU A 26 -7.70 24.24 9.92
CA LEU A 26 -8.00 23.61 8.62
C LEU A 26 -6.77 22.89 8.05
N LEU A 27 -6.03 22.14 8.88
CA LEU A 27 -4.79 21.47 8.44
C LEU A 27 -4.68 19.99 8.86
N LEU A 28 -5.80 19.25 8.88
CA LEU A 28 -5.76 17.77 9.02
C LEU A 28 -6.78 17.00 8.18
N ALA A 29 -7.39 17.63 7.17
CA ALA A 29 -8.20 16.93 6.18
C ALA A 29 -7.32 16.28 5.10
N LEU A 30 -6.67 15.17 5.45
CA LEU A 30 -5.93 14.33 4.49
C LEU A 30 -6.92 13.74 3.45
N PRO A 31 -6.70 13.94 2.13
CA PRO A 31 -7.54 13.32 1.11
C PRO A 31 -7.21 11.83 0.98
N LEU A 32 -7.90 11.00 1.77
CA LEU A 32 -7.83 9.54 1.73
C LEU A 32 -7.89 8.92 0.32
N PRO A 33 -8.77 9.32 -0.62
CA PRO A 33 -8.83 8.68 -1.94
C PRO A 33 -7.61 8.95 -2.84
N ALA A 34 -6.91 10.08 -2.66
CA ALA A 34 -5.74 10.41 -3.47
C ALA A 34 -4.58 9.42 -3.24
N ARG A 35 -4.39 9.01 -1.97
CA ARG A 35 -3.35 8.04 -1.57
C ARG A 35 -3.56 6.67 -2.17
N GLY A 36 -4.81 6.21 -2.31
CA GLY A 36 -5.11 4.92 -2.94
C GLY A 36 -4.71 4.89 -4.42
N ALA A 37 -5.02 5.97 -5.17
CA ALA A 37 -4.63 6.10 -6.57
C ALA A 37 -3.10 6.21 -6.75
N GLU A 38 -2.42 6.96 -5.88
CA GLU A 38 -0.97 7.10 -5.88
C GLU A 38 -0.26 5.77 -5.58
N LEU A 39 -0.71 5.03 -4.56
CA LEU A 39 -0.19 3.70 -4.23
C LEU A 39 -0.40 2.68 -5.35
N LEU A 40 -1.57 2.70 -6.02
CA LEU A 40 -1.84 1.85 -7.18
C LEU A 40 -0.92 2.19 -8.37
N SER A 41 -0.71 3.48 -8.63
CA SER A 41 0.20 3.95 -9.68
C SER A 41 1.65 3.52 -9.41
N ALA A 42 2.12 3.70 -8.17
CA ALA A 42 3.45 3.26 -7.74
C ALA A 42 3.60 1.73 -7.80
N ALA A 43 2.57 0.96 -7.41
CA ALA A 43 2.57 -0.50 -7.51
C ALA A 43 2.65 -0.97 -8.97
N HIS A 44 1.86 -0.38 -9.88
CA HIS A 44 1.97 -0.66 -11.32
C HIS A 44 3.34 -0.30 -11.88
N ALA A 45 3.90 0.86 -11.50
CA ALA A 45 5.23 1.29 -11.92
C ALA A 45 6.37 0.39 -11.42
N SER A 46 6.14 -0.42 -10.38
CA SER A 46 7.12 -1.38 -9.84
C SER A 46 7.15 -2.75 -10.55
N ILE A 47 6.30 -2.96 -11.57
CA ILE A 47 6.21 -4.23 -12.30
C ILE A 47 7.27 -4.27 -13.40
N GLU A 48 8.37 -4.97 -13.12
CA GLU A 48 9.47 -5.19 -14.06
C GLU A 48 9.26 -6.43 -14.93
N ALA A 49 9.16 -6.26 -16.25
CA ALA A 49 8.96 -7.37 -17.20
C ALA A 49 10.07 -8.44 -17.11
N ASP A 50 11.33 -8.02 -16.96
CA ASP A 50 12.47 -8.92 -16.80
C ASP A 50 12.41 -9.73 -15.49
N ALA A 51 11.78 -9.19 -14.44
CA ALA A 51 11.62 -9.92 -13.18
C ALA A 51 10.62 -11.08 -13.34
N ALA A 52 9.50 -10.83 -14.01
CA ALA A 52 8.56 -11.89 -14.39
C ALA A 52 9.20 -12.89 -15.36
N GLY A 53 9.95 -12.39 -16.36
CA GLY A 53 10.66 -13.20 -17.35
C GLY A 53 11.65 -14.19 -16.74
N ARG A 54 12.42 -13.79 -15.71
CA ARG A 54 13.31 -14.69 -14.97
C ARG A 54 12.58 -15.87 -14.32
N HIS A 55 11.39 -15.65 -13.77
CA HIS A 55 10.58 -16.73 -13.18
C HIS A 55 10.00 -17.66 -14.24
N VAL A 56 9.56 -17.12 -15.38
CA VAL A 56 9.09 -17.92 -16.53
C VAL A 56 10.23 -18.78 -17.09
N ALA A 57 11.40 -18.20 -17.32
CA ALA A 57 12.57 -18.91 -17.85
C ALA A 57 12.99 -20.06 -16.93
N ALA A 58 13.13 -19.81 -15.62
CA ALA A 58 13.47 -20.85 -14.65
C ALA A 58 12.43 -21.99 -14.61
N LEU A 59 11.13 -21.67 -14.67
CA LEU A 59 10.05 -22.67 -14.67
C LEU A 59 9.86 -23.38 -16.02
N ALA A 60 10.49 -22.91 -17.09
CA ALA A 60 10.51 -23.55 -18.40
C ALA A 60 11.81 -24.35 -18.67
N ASP A 61 12.80 -24.27 -17.78
CA ASP A 61 14.11 -24.90 -17.93
C ASP A 61 14.04 -26.44 -17.85
N ASP A 62 14.80 -27.09 -18.73
CA ASP A 62 14.91 -28.56 -18.81
C ASP A 62 15.46 -29.20 -17.52
N ALA A 63 16.11 -28.44 -16.63
CA ALA A 63 16.53 -28.90 -15.31
C ALA A 63 15.37 -29.45 -14.45
N PHE A 64 14.14 -29.01 -14.71
CA PHE A 64 12.95 -29.57 -14.08
C PHE A 64 12.43 -30.83 -14.78
N GLU A 65 12.84 -31.18 -16.01
CA GLU A 65 12.32 -32.33 -16.78
C GLU A 65 10.78 -32.32 -16.94
N GLY A 66 10.16 -31.14 -16.88
CA GLY A 66 8.71 -30.95 -16.86
C GLY A 66 8.14 -30.57 -15.48
N ARG A 67 6.81 -30.37 -15.43
CA ARG A 67 6.12 -29.82 -14.23
C ARG A 67 4.83 -30.55 -13.86
N GLU A 68 4.70 -31.82 -14.26
CA GLU A 68 3.53 -32.65 -13.91
C GLU A 68 3.42 -32.81 -12.38
N GLY A 69 2.20 -32.67 -11.84
CA GLY A 69 1.96 -32.82 -10.41
C GLY A 69 2.35 -34.21 -9.90
N GLY A 70 3.09 -34.29 -8.80
CA GLY A 70 3.58 -35.56 -8.25
C GLY A 70 4.81 -36.16 -8.96
N SER A 71 5.27 -35.59 -10.08
CA SER A 71 6.55 -35.95 -10.71
C SER A 71 7.77 -35.40 -9.92
N ARG A 72 8.99 -35.83 -10.30
CA ARG A 72 10.25 -35.25 -9.81
C ARG A 72 10.32 -33.75 -10.12
N GLY A 73 10.03 -33.39 -11.37
CA GLY A 73 10.03 -32.02 -11.88
C GLY A 73 9.00 -31.11 -11.22
N GLY A 74 7.76 -31.57 -11.10
CA GLY A 74 6.69 -30.85 -10.40
C GLY A 74 7.04 -30.56 -8.94
N ARG A 75 7.72 -31.49 -8.23
CA ARG A 75 8.21 -31.24 -6.87
C ARG A 75 9.32 -30.18 -6.82
N ALA A 76 10.23 -30.17 -7.81
CA ALA A 76 11.33 -29.21 -7.91
C ALA A 76 10.84 -27.80 -8.29
N ALA A 77 10.03 -27.68 -9.34
CA ALA A 77 9.38 -26.43 -9.74
C ALA A 77 8.50 -25.86 -8.61
N GLY A 78 7.77 -26.73 -7.88
CA GLY A 78 7.03 -26.31 -6.71
C GLY A 78 7.92 -25.86 -5.55
N ALA A 79 9.16 -26.34 -5.42
CA ALA A 79 10.10 -25.86 -4.41
C ALA A 79 10.63 -24.47 -4.76
N TYR A 80 11.00 -24.27 -6.04
CA TYR A 80 11.37 -22.96 -6.58
C TYR A 80 10.30 -21.88 -6.34
N ILE A 81 9.01 -22.22 -6.51
CA ILE A 81 7.91 -21.27 -6.22
C ILE A 81 7.87 -20.93 -4.73
N MET A 82 8.00 -21.91 -3.82
CA MET A 82 7.99 -21.64 -2.38
C MET A 82 9.18 -20.78 -1.95
N ASP A 83 10.38 -21.01 -2.51
CA ASP A 83 11.58 -20.19 -2.30
C ASP A 83 11.47 -18.78 -2.90
N ALA A 84 10.61 -18.58 -3.90
CA ALA A 84 10.27 -17.26 -4.42
C ALA A 84 9.28 -16.53 -3.51
N LEU A 85 8.21 -17.20 -3.06
CA LEU A 85 7.22 -16.62 -2.14
C LEU A 85 7.80 -16.28 -0.76
N ALA A 86 8.78 -17.06 -0.28
CA ALA A 86 9.53 -16.75 0.94
C ALA A 86 10.20 -15.36 0.95
N LYS A 87 10.36 -14.74 -0.23
CA LYS A 87 10.99 -13.41 -0.41
C LYS A 87 9.96 -12.27 -0.53
N THR A 88 8.65 -12.56 -0.61
CA THR A 88 7.60 -11.56 -0.89
C THR A 88 6.81 -11.09 0.32
N GLY A 89 7.15 -11.54 1.53
CA GLY A 89 6.46 -11.17 2.77
C GLY A 89 5.07 -11.78 2.94
N LEU A 90 4.71 -12.75 2.09
CA LEU A 90 3.52 -13.59 2.29
C LEU A 90 3.75 -14.55 3.45
N GLU A 91 2.70 -14.82 4.22
CA GLU A 91 2.73 -15.82 5.28
C GLU A 91 2.49 -17.22 4.70
N PRO A 92 3.30 -18.24 5.06
CA PRO A 92 3.02 -19.62 4.72
C PRO A 92 1.81 -20.14 5.51
N VAL A 93 0.81 -20.70 4.81
CA VAL A 93 -0.43 -21.23 5.42
C VAL A 93 -0.80 -22.63 4.93
N GLY A 94 0.18 -23.39 4.44
CA GLY A 94 0.08 -24.81 4.16
C GLY A 94 0.42 -25.67 5.38
N ASP A 95 0.67 -26.95 5.12
CA ASP A 95 0.91 -27.97 6.15
C ASP A 95 2.21 -27.71 6.89
N GLY A 96 2.22 -27.98 8.20
CA GLY A 96 3.41 -27.83 9.06
C GLY A 96 3.94 -26.39 9.17
N GLY A 97 3.16 -25.37 8.78
CA GLY A 97 3.61 -23.98 8.73
C GLY A 97 4.48 -23.64 7.51
N GLY A 98 4.55 -24.52 6.51
CA GLY A 98 5.16 -24.24 5.21
C GLY A 98 4.16 -23.70 4.19
N TYR A 99 4.62 -23.38 2.98
CA TYR A 99 3.73 -22.98 1.88
C TYR A 99 2.99 -24.16 1.23
N GLY A 100 3.50 -25.39 1.37
CA GLY A 100 2.96 -26.56 0.69
C GLY A 100 1.78 -27.19 1.45
N GLN A 101 0.68 -27.48 0.76
CA GLN A 101 -0.45 -28.25 1.30
C GLN A 101 -0.65 -29.53 0.48
N GLN A 102 -0.65 -30.69 1.12
CA GLN A 102 -0.82 -31.99 0.46
C GLN A 102 -2.22 -32.12 -0.15
N PHE A 103 -2.30 -32.53 -1.42
CA PHE A 103 -3.55 -32.76 -2.13
C PHE A 103 -3.44 -34.02 -3.01
N GLY A 104 -3.90 -35.15 -2.49
CA GLY A 104 -3.69 -36.46 -3.11
C GLY A 104 -2.20 -36.75 -3.30
N GLY A 105 -1.80 -37.15 -4.52
CA GLY A 105 -0.39 -37.33 -4.90
C GLY A 105 0.37 -36.04 -5.24
N MET A 106 -0.26 -34.87 -5.08
CA MET A 106 0.27 -33.55 -5.45
C MET A 106 0.32 -32.63 -4.22
N ARG A 107 0.76 -31.37 -4.41
CA ARG A 107 0.59 -30.32 -3.40
C ARG A 107 0.12 -29.01 -4.02
N ASN A 108 -0.72 -28.29 -3.30
CA ASN A 108 -1.01 -26.88 -3.52
C ASN A 108 0.12 -26.04 -2.90
N ILE A 109 0.18 -24.75 -3.28
CA ILE A 109 1.09 -23.76 -2.69
C ILE A 109 0.24 -22.58 -2.22
N LEU A 110 0.27 -22.29 -0.92
CA LEU A 110 -0.61 -21.32 -0.26
C LEU A 110 0.22 -20.25 0.48
N GLY A 111 0.12 -19.01 0.02
CA GLY A 111 0.67 -17.82 0.69
C GLY A 111 -0.45 -16.83 1.02
N LEU A 112 -0.43 -16.29 2.23
CA LEU A 112 -1.43 -15.34 2.73
C LEU A 112 -0.84 -13.93 2.86
N LEU A 113 -1.52 -12.93 2.31
CA LEU A 113 -1.31 -11.53 2.67
C LEU A 113 -2.46 -11.09 3.59
N ARG A 114 -2.15 -10.70 4.83
CA ARG A 114 -3.17 -10.19 5.75
C ARG A 114 -3.60 -8.78 5.35
N GLY A 115 -4.91 -8.56 5.26
CA GLY A 115 -5.50 -7.22 5.21
C GLY A 115 -5.08 -6.40 6.44
N ARG A 116 -4.97 -5.08 6.26
CA ARG A 116 -4.58 -4.13 7.32
C ARG A 116 -5.59 -2.99 7.49
N ASP A 117 -6.83 -3.22 7.07
CA ASP A 117 -7.92 -2.27 7.23
C ASP A 117 -8.43 -2.28 8.69
N PRO A 118 -8.78 -1.13 9.27
CA PRO A 118 -9.29 -1.01 10.65
C PRO A 118 -10.77 -1.35 10.80
#